data_AF-A0A9W6KDN1-F1
#
_entry.id   AF-A0A9W6KDN1-F1
#
_cell.length_a   1.000
_cell.length_b   1.000
_cell.length_c   1.000
_cell.angle_alpha   90.00
_cell.angle_beta   90.00
_cell.angle_gamma   90.00
#
_symmetry.space_group_name_H-M   'P 1'
#
loop_
_entity.id
_entity.type
_entity.pdbx_description
1 polymer ?
#
loop_
_entity_poly.entity_id
_entity_poly.type
_entity_poly.pdbx_seq_one_letter_code
_entity_poly.pdbx_strand_id
1 'polypeptide(L)'
;MLRRFTAGLAVVTAAAVSLLTFPERVNAADPPGWRQVFSSSFDDPGRLPLGCSAYDGAPEGAQASYFRPEAVTVSDGHLSLALHRRTYGGKPFVTGELRCVGAAQQFGRYEFKARAPVGAGIESVALLRPVDGAAAQHDSQLEISAKPGAEQAVVTNSDGRGTTTNTLTGAFRDWHTYIIEWAPSGFRVFVDGAQRSLDPAVSTEPRWFGFAVTTGDRAGTPGSSTALPAEFQIDYLRIWSFAPNDSAPPAPVVRPSTVDAAAPAFPPLNRHWSLWLAVAAVVTAALALFAFVIHKTRPHRPPSSHRA
;
A
#
# COMPACT_ATOMS: atom_id res chain seq x y z
N MET A 1 -66.83 -7.04 19.71
CA MET A 1 -65.65 -7.51 20.48
C MET A 1 -64.45 -7.60 19.54
N LEU A 2 -63.34 -6.98 19.95
CA LEU A 2 -62.12 -6.68 19.19
C LEU A 2 -61.41 -7.90 18.58
N ARG A 3 -61.11 -7.86 17.27
CA ARG A 3 -60.04 -8.64 16.66
C ARG A 3 -58.75 -7.81 16.68
N ARG A 4 -57.76 -8.30 17.43
CA ARG A 4 -56.42 -7.70 17.58
C ARG A 4 -55.60 -7.96 16.30
N PHE A 5 -55.15 -6.89 15.64
CA PHE A 5 -54.04 -6.94 14.70
C PHE A 5 -52.73 -6.86 15.51
N THR A 6 -51.91 -7.89 15.46
CA THR A 6 -50.50 -7.84 15.90
C THR A 6 -49.65 -7.37 14.72
N ALA A 7 -49.22 -6.11 14.75
CA ALA A 7 -48.16 -5.61 13.87
C ALA A 7 -46.80 -6.03 14.44
N GLY A 8 -46.06 -6.86 13.71
CA GLY A 8 -44.67 -7.20 14.02
C GLY A 8 -43.77 -6.04 13.62
N LEU A 9 -43.05 -5.47 14.59
CA LEU A 9 -42.04 -4.45 14.35
C LEU A 9 -40.76 -5.13 13.85
N ALA A 10 -40.49 -5.07 12.54
CA ALA A 10 -39.20 -5.48 11.99
C ALA A 10 -38.17 -4.39 12.31
N VAL A 11 -37.24 -4.69 13.22
CA VAL A 11 -36.08 -3.83 13.49
C VAL A 11 -35.05 -4.09 12.41
N VAL A 12 -34.92 -3.16 11.46
CA VAL A 12 -33.81 -3.15 10.50
C VAL A 12 -32.63 -2.45 11.18
N THR A 13 -31.65 -3.22 11.65
CA THR A 13 -30.36 -2.67 12.08
C THR A 13 -29.54 -2.34 10.84
N ALA A 14 -29.50 -1.06 10.46
CA ALA A 14 -28.51 -0.56 9.51
C ALA A 14 -27.15 -0.54 10.22
N ALA A 15 -26.28 -1.50 9.91
CA ALA A 15 -24.88 -1.41 10.26
C ALA A 15 -24.23 -0.32 9.39
N ALA A 16 -23.93 0.83 9.98
CA ALA A 16 -23.12 1.84 9.33
C ALA A 16 -21.68 1.32 9.23
N VAL A 17 -21.31 0.81 8.05
CA VAL A 17 -19.92 0.57 7.69
C VAL A 17 -19.29 1.94 7.44
N SER A 18 -18.50 2.43 8.39
CA SER A 18 -17.67 3.61 8.16
C SER A 18 -16.59 3.25 7.13
N LEU A 19 -16.86 3.54 5.86
CA LEU A 19 -15.86 3.59 4.81
C LEU A 19 -14.95 4.79 5.08
N LEU A 20 -13.85 4.58 5.82
CA LEU A 20 -12.74 5.52 5.86
C LEU A 20 -11.98 5.42 4.52
N THR A 21 -12.61 5.84 3.43
CA THR A 21 -11.88 6.07 2.17
C THR A 21 -11.07 7.34 2.37
N PHE A 22 -9.74 7.22 2.36
CA PHE A 22 -8.82 8.36 2.34
C PHE A 22 -8.58 8.74 0.86
N PRO A 23 -9.36 9.66 0.27
CA PRO A 23 -9.23 10.00 -1.15
C PRO A 23 -7.83 10.50 -1.49
N GLU A 24 -7.13 11.11 -0.52
CA GLU A 24 -5.75 11.53 -0.64
C GLU A 24 -4.75 10.41 -0.86
N ARG A 25 -5.07 9.12 -0.67
CA ARG A 25 -4.16 7.99 -1.02
C ARG A 25 -4.28 7.57 -2.48
N VAL A 26 -5.47 7.66 -3.07
CA VAL A 26 -5.75 7.16 -4.43
C VAL A 26 -5.81 8.27 -5.47
N ASN A 27 -6.32 9.44 -5.10
CA ASN A 27 -6.64 10.53 -6.04
C ASN A 27 -5.79 11.75 -5.71
N ALA A 28 -4.55 11.75 -6.20
CA ALA A 28 -3.76 12.98 -6.28
C ALA A 28 -4.13 13.74 -7.55
N ALA A 29 -4.19 15.07 -7.46
CA ALA A 29 -4.25 15.88 -8.66
C ALA A 29 -2.99 15.66 -9.50
N ASP A 30 -3.15 15.68 -10.82
CA ASP A 30 -2.02 15.58 -11.76
C ASP A 30 -1.02 16.72 -11.51
N PRO A 31 0.24 16.41 -11.15
CA PRO A 31 1.26 17.43 -11.04
C PRO A 31 1.48 18.09 -12.42
N PRO A 32 1.85 19.39 -12.48
CA PRO A 32 2.09 20.05 -13.76
C PRO A 32 3.08 19.28 -14.63
N GLY A 33 2.76 19.07 -15.91
CA GLY A 33 3.61 18.33 -16.83
C GLY A 33 3.47 16.79 -16.76
N TRP A 34 2.51 16.28 -15.98
CA TRP A 34 2.29 14.84 -15.77
C TRP A 34 0.80 14.49 -15.91
N ARG A 35 0.50 13.29 -16.38
CA ARG A 35 -0.87 12.75 -16.47
C ARG A 35 -0.96 11.38 -15.84
N GLN A 36 -1.94 11.14 -14.97
CA GLN A 36 -2.02 9.89 -14.22
C GLN A 36 -2.21 8.69 -15.17
N VAL A 37 -1.36 7.67 -15.00
CA VAL A 37 -1.49 6.35 -15.63
C VAL A 37 -2.34 5.47 -14.72
N PHE A 38 -1.93 5.31 -13.47
CA PHE A 38 -2.74 4.66 -12.44
C PHE A 38 -2.29 5.04 -11.03
N SER A 39 -3.14 4.73 -10.06
CA SER A 39 -2.83 4.77 -8.63
C SER A 39 -3.33 3.51 -7.92
N SER A 40 -2.70 3.16 -6.81
CA SER A 40 -3.10 2.05 -5.95
C SER A 40 -2.84 2.41 -4.49
N SER A 41 -3.86 2.30 -3.65
CA SER A 41 -3.77 2.41 -2.18
C SER A 41 -3.71 1.04 -1.49
N PHE A 42 -3.76 -0.06 -2.24
CA PHE A 42 -3.69 -1.41 -1.70
C PHE A 42 -4.78 -1.73 -0.64
N ASP A 43 -5.93 -1.04 -0.72
CA ASP A 43 -7.06 -1.24 0.19
C ASP A 43 -7.85 -2.54 -0.12
N ASP A 44 -7.69 -3.12 -1.32
CA ASP A 44 -8.31 -4.38 -1.75
C ASP A 44 -7.36 -5.58 -1.46
N PRO A 45 -7.61 -6.40 -0.43
CA PRO A 45 -6.70 -7.49 -0.06
C PRO A 45 -6.51 -8.50 -1.19
N GLY A 46 -5.26 -8.94 -1.37
CA GLY A 46 -4.86 -9.90 -2.41
C GLY A 46 -4.85 -9.36 -3.83
N ARG A 47 -5.24 -8.10 -4.06
CA ARG A 47 -5.32 -7.51 -5.40
C ARG A 47 -4.10 -6.64 -5.70
N LEU A 48 -3.31 -7.05 -6.69
CA LEU A 48 -2.24 -6.23 -7.24
C LEU A 48 -2.79 -5.15 -8.20
N PRO A 49 -2.06 -4.04 -8.40
CA PRO A 49 -2.48 -3.00 -9.34
C PRO A 49 -2.60 -3.54 -10.77
N LEU A 50 -3.48 -2.94 -11.57
CA LEU A 50 -3.66 -3.33 -12.97
C LEU A 50 -2.34 -3.18 -13.74
N GLY A 51 -1.99 -4.19 -14.53
CA GLY A 51 -0.73 -4.21 -15.28
C GLY A 51 0.50 -4.55 -14.44
N CYS A 52 0.34 -4.86 -13.15
CA CYS A 52 1.39 -5.35 -12.28
C CYS A 52 1.23 -6.84 -11.96
N SER A 53 2.36 -7.55 -11.84
CA SER A 53 2.42 -8.97 -11.48
C SER A 53 3.62 -9.25 -10.57
N ALA A 54 3.46 -10.19 -9.64
CA ALA A 54 4.58 -10.70 -8.86
C ALA A 54 5.44 -11.65 -9.73
N TYR A 55 6.75 -11.47 -9.69
CA TYR A 55 7.70 -12.25 -10.49
C TYR A 55 8.06 -13.58 -9.81
N ASP A 56 8.20 -14.65 -10.60
CA ASP A 56 8.76 -15.94 -10.19
C ASP A 56 10.04 -16.19 -10.99
N GLY A 57 11.18 -16.26 -10.31
CA GLY A 57 12.43 -16.54 -10.99
C GLY A 57 13.68 -16.33 -10.16
N ALA A 58 14.78 -16.85 -10.70
CA ALA A 58 16.10 -16.54 -10.18
C ALA A 58 16.39 -15.04 -10.40
N PRO A 59 17.05 -14.38 -9.45
CA PRO A 59 17.49 -13.01 -9.63
C PRO A 59 18.63 -12.94 -10.64
N GLU A 60 18.83 -11.76 -11.20
CA GLU A 60 20.04 -11.43 -11.94
C GLU A 60 21.22 -11.23 -10.97
N GLY A 61 22.44 -11.47 -11.45
CA GLY A 61 23.66 -11.18 -10.70
C GLY A 61 23.93 -12.11 -9.50
N ALA A 62 24.62 -11.57 -8.49
CA ALA A 62 25.17 -12.32 -7.36
C ALA A 62 24.18 -12.50 -6.19
N GLN A 63 22.89 -12.22 -6.42
CA GLN A 63 21.90 -12.19 -5.35
C GLN A 63 21.73 -13.54 -4.65
N ALA A 64 21.50 -13.50 -3.34
CA ALA A 64 21.34 -14.69 -2.50
C ALA A 64 19.87 -15.14 -2.35
N SER A 65 18.92 -14.47 -2.98
CA SER A 65 17.48 -14.72 -2.89
C SER A 65 16.91 -15.34 -4.16
N TYR A 66 15.73 -15.95 -4.10
CA TYR A 66 14.93 -16.35 -5.25
C TYR A 66 13.57 -15.62 -5.17
N PHE A 67 13.12 -15.02 -6.27
CA PHE A 67 11.85 -14.29 -6.30
C PHE A 67 10.67 -15.25 -6.43
N ARG A 68 9.67 -15.12 -5.56
CA ARG A 68 8.46 -15.96 -5.59
C ARG A 68 7.20 -15.11 -5.43
N PRO A 69 6.12 -15.41 -6.17
CA PRO A 69 4.86 -14.67 -6.07
C PRO A 69 4.27 -14.64 -4.67
N GLU A 70 4.40 -15.73 -3.89
CA GLU A 70 3.87 -15.79 -2.52
C GLU A 70 4.53 -14.78 -1.55
N ALA A 71 5.68 -14.20 -1.90
CA ALA A 71 6.35 -13.20 -1.09
C ALA A 71 5.89 -11.76 -1.41
N VAL A 72 4.96 -11.58 -2.35
CA VAL A 72 4.34 -10.30 -2.70
C VAL A 72 2.87 -10.36 -2.31
N THR A 73 2.49 -9.59 -1.30
CA THR A 73 1.14 -9.65 -0.74
C THR A 73 0.52 -8.26 -0.62
N VAL A 74 -0.81 -8.20 -0.71
CA VAL A 74 -1.57 -6.99 -0.41
C VAL A 74 -2.51 -7.33 0.73
N SER A 75 -2.32 -6.68 1.87
CA SER A 75 -3.13 -6.85 3.09
C SER A 75 -3.00 -5.62 3.98
N ASP A 76 -3.98 -5.41 4.84
CA ASP A 76 -3.97 -4.33 5.84
C ASP A 76 -3.69 -2.93 5.25
N GLY A 77 -4.14 -2.67 4.02
CA GLY A 77 -3.97 -1.40 3.32
C GLY A 77 -2.55 -1.13 2.81
N HIS A 78 -1.72 -2.15 2.64
CA HIS A 78 -0.35 -2.03 2.14
C HIS A 78 0.00 -3.17 1.18
N LEU A 79 0.93 -2.89 0.27
CA LEU A 79 1.72 -3.91 -0.43
C LEU A 79 2.93 -4.28 0.44
N SER A 80 3.20 -5.58 0.61
CA SER A 80 4.34 -6.11 1.34
C SER A 80 5.16 -7.06 0.48
N LEU A 81 6.46 -6.79 0.38
CA LEU A 81 7.45 -7.68 -0.23
C LEU A 81 8.30 -8.28 0.90
N ALA A 82 8.08 -9.55 1.18
CA ALA A 82 8.73 -10.24 2.29
C ALA A 82 10.06 -10.88 1.87
N LEU A 83 10.99 -10.97 2.80
CA LEU A 83 12.24 -11.72 2.70
C LEU A 83 12.24 -12.81 3.77
N HIS A 84 12.36 -14.06 3.35
CA HIS A 84 12.34 -15.24 4.21
C HIS A 84 13.65 -16.00 4.13
N ARG A 85 14.13 -16.49 5.28
CA ARG A 85 15.17 -17.53 5.34
C ARG A 85 14.56 -18.88 4.98
N ARG A 86 14.49 -19.18 3.68
CA ARG A 86 13.96 -20.42 3.13
C ARG A 86 14.71 -20.76 1.86
N THR A 87 15.24 -21.98 1.79
CA THR A 87 15.94 -22.46 0.60
C THR A 87 14.94 -22.74 -0.53
N TYR A 88 15.18 -22.18 -1.70
CA TYR A 88 14.44 -22.47 -2.92
C TYR A 88 15.29 -22.19 -4.15
N GLY A 89 15.18 -23.02 -5.21
CA GLY A 89 15.93 -22.79 -6.46
C GLY A 89 17.46 -22.66 -6.27
N GLY A 90 18.04 -23.35 -5.28
CA GLY A 90 19.47 -23.28 -4.96
C GLY A 90 19.91 -22.00 -4.21
N LYS A 91 18.97 -21.11 -3.84
CA LYS A 91 19.24 -19.89 -3.09
C LYS A 91 18.78 -20.04 -1.63
N PRO A 92 19.50 -19.48 -0.65
CA PRO A 92 19.16 -19.59 0.78
C PRO A 92 17.97 -18.74 1.24
N PHE A 93 17.51 -17.79 0.42
CA PHE A 93 16.38 -16.92 0.74
C PHE A 93 15.31 -16.95 -0.34
N VAL A 94 14.06 -16.71 0.06
CA VAL A 94 12.94 -16.40 -0.84
C VAL A 94 12.53 -14.96 -0.61
N THR A 95 12.24 -14.23 -1.68
CA THR A 95 11.77 -12.84 -1.59
C THR A 95 10.80 -12.46 -2.70
N GLY A 96 10.32 -11.21 -2.70
CA GLY A 96 9.34 -10.68 -3.64
C GLY A 96 9.92 -9.67 -4.64
N GLU A 97 9.38 -9.68 -5.85
CA GLU A 97 9.53 -8.61 -6.84
C GLU A 97 8.16 -8.36 -7.49
N LEU A 98 7.72 -7.11 -7.50
CA LEU A 98 6.55 -6.64 -8.23
C LEU A 98 6.99 -5.96 -9.52
N ARG A 99 6.43 -6.36 -10.65
CA ARG A 99 6.70 -5.75 -11.96
C ARG A 99 5.44 -5.13 -12.56
N CYS A 100 5.44 -3.84 -12.82
CA CYS A 100 4.33 -3.14 -13.49
C CYS A 100 4.58 -2.98 -14.99
N VAL A 101 4.80 -4.10 -15.68
CA VAL A 101 5.11 -4.14 -17.12
C VAL A 101 3.98 -3.55 -17.98
N GLY A 102 2.72 -3.72 -17.56
CA GLY A 102 1.56 -3.16 -18.25
C GLY A 102 1.47 -1.63 -18.22
N ALA A 103 2.30 -0.97 -17.41
CA ALA A 103 2.43 0.48 -17.35
C ALA A 103 3.81 0.96 -17.87
N ALA A 104 4.48 0.15 -18.69
CA ALA A 104 5.70 0.56 -19.34
C ALA A 104 5.49 1.81 -20.20
N GLN A 105 6.43 2.75 -20.10
CA GLN A 105 6.33 4.04 -20.77
C GLN A 105 7.71 4.66 -21.01
N GLN A 106 7.77 5.63 -21.91
CA GLN A 106 8.91 6.52 -22.04
C GLN A 106 8.65 7.76 -21.18
N PHE A 107 9.53 7.99 -20.19
CA PHE A 107 9.39 9.01 -19.15
C PHE A 107 8.22 8.76 -18.20
N GLY A 108 8.39 9.15 -16.93
CA GLY A 108 7.36 8.96 -15.92
C GLY A 108 7.71 9.60 -14.59
N ARG A 109 6.68 9.84 -13.79
CA ARG A 109 6.77 10.20 -12.38
C ARG A 109 6.19 9.06 -11.56
N TYR A 110 6.94 8.64 -10.56
CA TYR A 110 6.61 7.51 -9.69
C TYR A 110 6.65 7.98 -8.26
N GLU A 111 5.50 8.03 -7.59
CA GLU A 111 5.40 8.42 -6.19
C GLU A 111 4.90 7.25 -5.37
N PHE A 112 5.60 6.97 -4.28
CA PHE A 112 5.21 5.92 -3.36
C PHE A 112 5.63 6.28 -1.95
N LYS A 113 4.85 5.84 -0.98
CA LYS A 113 5.22 5.94 0.43
C LYS A 113 5.55 4.55 0.94
N ALA A 114 6.76 4.40 1.48
CA ALA A 114 7.27 3.09 1.84
C ALA A 114 8.09 3.11 3.12
N ARG A 115 8.24 1.93 3.73
CA ARG A 115 9.08 1.67 4.89
C ARG A 115 9.98 0.48 4.60
N ALA A 116 11.29 0.71 4.60
CA ALA A 116 12.28 -0.35 4.42
C ALA A 116 12.43 -1.19 5.70
N PRO A 117 12.65 -2.51 5.59
CA PRO A 117 12.90 -3.34 6.74
C PRO A 117 14.29 -3.07 7.33
N VAL A 118 14.35 -2.99 8.66
CA VAL A 118 15.61 -2.82 9.39
C VAL A 118 16.39 -4.13 9.39
N GLY A 119 17.61 -4.13 8.85
CA GLY A 119 18.46 -5.31 8.85
C GLY A 119 19.72 -5.14 8.02
N ALA A 120 20.79 -5.85 8.40
CA ALA A 120 21.98 -5.97 7.57
C ALA A 120 21.73 -7.00 6.46
N GLY A 121 22.27 -6.78 5.26
CA GLY A 121 22.10 -7.71 4.14
C GLY A 121 20.77 -7.60 3.41
N ILE A 122 19.97 -6.57 3.69
CA ILE A 122 18.66 -6.34 3.05
C ILE A 122 18.68 -5.00 2.32
N GLU A 123 18.21 -5.01 1.07
CA GLU A 123 18.03 -3.81 0.25
C GLU A 123 16.62 -3.80 -0.33
N SER A 124 15.91 -2.69 -0.14
CA SER A 124 14.61 -2.44 -0.77
C SER A 124 14.82 -1.62 -2.02
N VAL A 125 14.28 -2.05 -3.15
CA VAL A 125 14.58 -1.45 -4.45
C VAL A 125 13.30 -0.96 -5.10
N ALA A 126 13.27 0.31 -5.50
CA ALA A 126 12.35 0.83 -6.49
C ALA A 126 13.09 0.93 -7.83
N LEU A 127 12.63 0.21 -8.85
CA LEU A 127 13.37 -0.01 -10.08
C LEU A 127 12.60 0.44 -11.32
N LEU A 128 13.34 0.92 -12.31
CA LEU A 128 12.92 1.23 -13.66
C LEU A 128 13.78 0.41 -14.62
N ARG A 129 13.19 -0.58 -15.26
CA ARG A 129 13.88 -1.51 -16.18
C ARG A 129 13.30 -1.42 -17.59
N PRO A 130 14.12 -1.55 -18.65
CA PRO A 130 13.62 -1.53 -20.01
C PRO A 130 12.74 -2.74 -20.31
N VAL A 131 11.84 -2.58 -21.27
CA VAL A 131 10.97 -3.67 -21.74
C VAL A 131 11.74 -4.65 -22.65
N ASP A 132 12.76 -4.16 -23.35
CA ASP A 132 13.54 -4.91 -24.35
C ASP A 132 14.95 -5.28 -23.87
N GLY A 133 15.55 -6.30 -24.51
CA GLY A 133 16.80 -6.97 -24.12
C GLY A 133 18.11 -6.15 -24.15
N ALA A 134 18.07 -4.83 -24.29
CA ALA A 134 19.22 -3.92 -24.10
C ALA A 134 19.52 -3.68 -22.59
N ALA A 135 19.34 -4.73 -21.78
CA ALA A 135 18.61 -4.65 -20.51
C ALA A 135 19.28 -3.83 -19.40
N ALA A 136 20.58 -3.94 -19.16
CA ALA A 136 21.20 -3.33 -17.96
C ALA A 136 21.68 -1.88 -18.16
N GLN A 137 22.11 -1.51 -19.38
CA GLN A 137 22.69 -0.18 -19.64
C GLN A 137 21.65 0.95 -19.59
N HIS A 138 20.37 0.59 -19.56
CA HIS A 138 19.25 1.49 -19.37
C HIS A 138 18.47 1.16 -18.09
N ASP A 139 19.08 0.56 -17.07
CA ASP A 139 18.41 0.39 -15.78
C ASP A 139 18.53 1.64 -14.92
N SER A 140 17.56 1.85 -14.04
CA SER A 140 17.65 2.87 -12.99
C SER A 140 16.98 2.36 -11.73
N GLN A 141 17.55 2.69 -10.57
CA GLN A 141 17.08 2.17 -9.30
C GLN A 141 17.34 3.14 -8.15
N LEU A 142 16.41 3.15 -7.21
CA LEU A 142 16.57 3.69 -5.87
C LEU A 142 16.63 2.51 -4.91
N GLU A 143 17.81 2.27 -4.35
CA GLU A 143 18.11 1.19 -3.42
C GLU A 143 18.18 1.73 -1.99
N ILE A 144 17.33 1.26 -1.10
CA ILE A 144 17.19 1.75 0.27
C ILE A 144 17.66 0.65 1.23
N SER A 145 18.62 0.97 2.09
CA SER A 145 19.10 0.09 3.13
C SER A 145 18.89 0.73 4.50
N ALA A 146 18.00 0.13 5.31
CA ALA A 146 17.78 0.51 6.71
C ALA A 146 18.70 -0.29 7.65
N LYS A 147 19.99 -0.42 7.27
CA LYS A 147 20.98 -1.14 8.09
C LYS A 147 21.30 -0.33 9.36
N PRO A 148 21.15 -0.91 10.57
CA PRO A 148 21.47 -0.21 11.82
C PRO A 148 22.88 0.40 11.82
N GLY A 149 22.95 1.72 12.06
CA GLY A 149 24.22 2.48 12.11
C GLY A 149 24.84 2.81 10.74
N ALA A 150 24.24 2.39 9.63
CA ALA A 150 24.73 2.65 8.28
C ALA A 150 23.56 2.75 7.28
N GLU A 151 22.51 3.46 7.66
CA GLU A 151 21.36 3.68 6.78
C GLU A 151 21.73 4.59 5.63
N GLN A 152 21.27 4.23 4.43
CA GLN A 152 21.50 5.00 3.22
C GLN A 152 20.45 4.65 2.17
N ALA A 153 20.32 5.53 1.19
CA ALA A 153 19.73 5.18 -0.09
C ALA A 153 20.73 5.47 -1.21
N VAL A 154 20.74 4.67 -2.27
CA VAL A 154 21.61 4.85 -3.42
C VAL A 154 20.75 4.97 -4.67
N VAL A 155 20.98 6.02 -5.43
CA VAL A 155 20.35 6.25 -6.73
C VAL A 155 21.33 5.85 -7.81
N THR A 156 20.99 4.85 -8.60
CA THR A 156 21.74 4.48 -9.81
C THR A 156 20.88 4.80 -11.03
N ASN A 157 21.44 5.51 -12.00
CA ASN A 157 20.77 5.89 -13.25
C ASN A 157 21.70 5.60 -14.42
N SER A 158 21.29 4.68 -15.28
CA SER A 158 21.98 4.35 -16.53
C SER A 158 21.19 4.89 -17.72
N ASP A 159 21.86 5.55 -18.67
CA ASP A 159 21.22 6.23 -19.81
C ASP A 159 21.50 5.56 -21.17
N GLY A 160 22.20 4.43 -21.16
CA GLY A 160 22.68 3.72 -22.35
C GLY A 160 24.10 4.07 -22.77
N ARG A 161 24.68 5.13 -22.21
CA ARG A 161 26.05 5.60 -22.51
C ARG A 161 26.95 5.52 -21.29
N GLY A 162 26.37 5.69 -20.11
CA GLY A 162 27.07 5.62 -18.84
C GLY A 162 26.13 5.26 -17.70
N THR A 163 26.67 5.26 -16.50
CA THR A 163 25.92 5.03 -15.27
C THR A 163 26.40 6.01 -14.21
N THR A 164 25.46 6.77 -13.66
CA THR A 164 25.69 7.63 -12.51
C THR A 164 25.22 6.91 -11.25
N THR A 165 25.96 7.07 -10.15
CA THR A 165 25.53 6.60 -8.82
C THR A 165 25.67 7.74 -7.82
N ASN A 166 24.63 7.97 -7.03
CA ASN A 166 24.62 8.99 -5.97
C ASN A 166 24.11 8.39 -4.66
N THR A 167 24.86 8.58 -3.57
CA THR A 167 24.49 8.10 -2.24
C THR A 167 23.81 9.20 -1.44
N LEU A 168 22.61 8.90 -0.96
CA LEU A 168 21.80 9.75 -0.10
C LEU A 168 22.00 9.32 1.36
N THR A 169 22.44 10.26 2.19
CA THR A 169 22.56 10.05 3.64
C THR A 169 21.26 10.45 4.36
N GLY A 170 20.93 9.76 5.45
CA GLY A 170 19.73 10.05 6.23
C GLY A 170 19.21 8.82 6.97
N ALA A 171 18.11 9.02 7.70
CA ALA A 171 17.32 7.92 8.22
C ALA A 171 16.35 7.45 7.13
N PHE A 172 16.21 6.13 6.98
CA PHE A 172 15.36 5.49 5.98
C PHE A 172 14.56 4.31 6.53
N ARG A 173 14.69 4.01 7.83
CA ARG A 173 13.93 2.96 8.52
C ARG A 173 12.46 3.28 8.75
N ASP A 174 12.08 4.55 8.71
CA ASP A 174 10.71 5.01 8.94
C ASP A 174 9.92 5.08 7.63
N TRP A 175 8.65 5.48 7.71
CA TRP A 175 7.87 5.75 6.52
C TRP A 175 8.33 7.04 5.85
N HIS A 176 8.69 6.96 4.58
CA HIS A 176 9.06 8.11 3.76
C HIS A 176 8.26 8.14 2.46
N THR A 177 8.00 9.33 1.96
CA THR A 177 7.46 9.51 0.61
C THR A 177 8.64 9.69 -0.36
N TYR A 178 8.71 8.80 -1.34
CA TYR A 178 9.71 8.83 -2.40
C TYR A 178 9.06 9.25 -3.71
N ILE A 179 9.74 10.10 -4.46
CA ILE A 179 9.36 10.44 -5.83
C ILE A 179 10.56 10.22 -6.75
N ILE A 180 10.36 9.48 -7.83
CA ILE A 180 11.29 9.41 -8.96
C ILE A 180 10.65 10.13 -10.13
N GLU A 181 11.31 11.14 -10.67
CA GLU A 181 10.95 11.76 -11.93
C GLU A 181 12.00 11.43 -12.97
N TRP A 182 11.58 10.77 -14.04
CA TRP A 182 12.38 10.50 -15.22
C TRP A 182 11.73 11.21 -16.39
N ALA A 183 12.34 12.29 -16.86
CA ALA A 183 11.82 13.16 -17.91
C ALA A 183 12.97 13.64 -18.81
N PRO A 184 12.67 14.26 -19.98
CA PRO A 184 13.71 14.82 -20.86
C PRO A 184 14.64 15.83 -20.18
N SER A 185 14.20 16.43 -19.07
CA SER A 185 14.98 17.42 -18.31
C SER A 185 15.91 16.81 -17.26
N GLY A 186 15.90 15.49 -17.05
CA GLY A 186 16.74 14.81 -16.07
C GLY A 186 16.04 13.67 -15.33
N PHE A 187 16.83 12.95 -14.55
CA PHE A 187 16.41 11.96 -13.56
C PHE A 187 16.54 12.56 -12.16
N ARG A 188 15.42 12.73 -11.46
CA ARG A 188 15.35 13.35 -10.12
C ARG A 188 14.78 12.39 -9.11
N VAL A 189 15.33 12.44 -7.90
CA VAL A 189 14.80 11.70 -6.75
C VAL A 189 14.51 12.66 -5.61
N PHE A 190 13.31 12.55 -5.05
CA PHE A 190 12.87 13.30 -3.87
C PHE A 190 12.57 12.34 -2.73
N VAL A 191 12.86 12.79 -1.51
CA VAL A 191 12.49 12.11 -0.26
C VAL A 191 11.81 13.14 0.63
N ASP A 192 10.58 12.86 1.05
CA ASP A 192 9.73 13.73 1.86
C ASP A 192 9.60 15.15 1.30
N GLY A 193 9.45 15.24 -0.02
CA GLY A 193 9.30 16.50 -0.77
C GLY A 193 10.60 17.26 -1.05
N ALA A 194 11.73 16.87 -0.45
CA ALA A 194 13.03 17.49 -0.74
C ALA A 194 13.72 16.77 -1.91
N GLN A 195 14.19 17.51 -2.92
CA GLN A 195 15.03 16.94 -3.98
C GLN A 195 16.36 16.50 -3.38
N ARG A 196 16.70 15.22 -3.51
CA ARG A 196 17.92 14.61 -2.95
C ARG A 196 18.94 14.24 -4.03
N SER A 197 18.49 14.03 -5.26
CA SER A 197 19.36 13.74 -6.41
C SER A 197 18.82 14.38 -7.68
N LEU A 198 19.73 14.79 -8.56
CA LEU A 198 19.48 15.23 -9.93
C LEU A 198 20.63 14.74 -10.81
N ASP A 199 20.28 14.01 -11.86
CA ASP A 199 21.18 13.62 -12.93
C ASP A 199 20.63 14.17 -14.27
N PRO A 200 21.39 14.96 -15.04
CA PRO A 200 20.95 15.41 -16.36
C PRO A 200 20.97 14.30 -17.42
N ALA A 201 21.64 13.17 -17.18
CA ALA A 201 21.66 12.03 -18.08
C ALA A 201 20.33 11.26 -18.03
N VAL A 202 19.79 10.93 -19.20
CA VAL A 202 18.42 10.41 -19.35
C VAL A 202 18.39 9.36 -20.43
N SER A 203 17.97 8.14 -20.06
CA SER A 203 17.61 7.14 -21.07
C SER A 203 16.33 7.53 -21.78
N THR A 204 16.25 7.19 -23.06
CA THR A 204 15.05 7.31 -23.88
C THR A 204 14.33 5.99 -24.10
N GLU A 205 14.87 4.87 -23.59
CA GLU A 205 14.23 3.56 -23.75
C GLU A 205 12.97 3.44 -22.89
N PRO A 206 11.86 2.86 -23.40
CA PRO A 206 10.68 2.57 -22.60
C PRO A 206 11.01 1.65 -21.42
N ARG A 207 10.53 2.01 -20.23
CA ARG A 207 10.78 1.27 -18.98
C ARG A 207 9.51 1.00 -18.22
N TRP A 208 9.48 -0.11 -17.52
CA TRP A 208 8.47 -0.44 -16.53
C TRP A 208 9.00 -0.20 -15.11
N PHE A 209 8.09 0.15 -14.20
CA PHE A 209 8.42 0.39 -12.80
C PHE A 209 8.10 -0.83 -11.93
N GLY A 210 8.85 -1.02 -10.86
CA GLY A 210 8.62 -2.12 -9.94
C GLY A 210 9.25 -1.92 -8.57
N PHE A 211 9.00 -2.90 -7.71
CA PHE A 211 9.64 -3.01 -6.40
C PHE A 211 10.29 -4.37 -6.25
N ALA A 212 11.40 -4.45 -5.52
CA ALA A 212 12.02 -5.70 -5.14
C ALA A 212 12.63 -5.60 -3.74
N VAL A 213 12.85 -6.73 -3.10
CA VAL A 213 13.80 -6.86 -2.00
C VAL A 213 14.95 -7.73 -2.47
N THR A 214 16.18 -7.24 -2.37
CA THR A 214 17.37 -7.97 -2.83
C THR A 214 18.31 -8.27 -1.67
N THR A 215 19.13 -9.30 -1.85
CA THR A 215 20.16 -9.74 -0.90
C THR A 215 21.42 -10.11 -1.66
N GLY A 216 22.60 -9.91 -1.09
CA GLY A 216 23.87 -10.24 -1.72
C GLY A 216 24.62 -9.01 -2.22
N ASP A 217 24.05 -8.28 -3.19
CA ASP A 217 24.68 -7.22 -3.99
C ASP A 217 25.37 -6.10 -3.17
N ARG A 218 24.79 -4.90 -3.06
CA ARG A 218 25.39 -3.82 -2.27
C ARG A 218 25.17 -4.02 -0.77
N ALA A 219 24.01 -4.56 -0.39
CA ALA A 219 23.68 -4.78 1.02
C ALA A 219 24.49 -5.91 1.70
N GLY A 220 25.13 -6.81 0.93
CA GLY A 220 25.67 -8.06 1.45
C GLY A 220 24.56 -9.10 1.70
N THR A 221 24.92 -10.23 2.32
CA THR A 221 23.96 -11.33 2.59
C THR A 221 23.45 -11.29 4.04
N PRO A 222 22.15 -11.52 4.31
CA PRO A 222 21.61 -11.59 5.67
C PRO A 222 22.28 -12.66 6.55
N GLY A 223 22.94 -12.21 7.61
CA GLY A 223 23.58 -13.07 8.61
C GLY A 223 22.60 -13.68 9.61
N SER A 224 23.11 -14.50 10.54
CA SER A 224 22.30 -15.09 11.63
C SER A 224 21.68 -14.05 12.57
N SER A 225 22.29 -12.87 12.67
CA SER A 225 21.78 -11.73 13.45
C SER A 225 20.71 -10.91 12.72
N THR A 226 20.43 -11.18 11.45
CA THR A 226 19.39 -10.47 10.69
C THR A 226 18.03 -11.08 11.02
N ALA A 227 17.14 -10.29 11.62
CA ALA A 227 15.79 -10.72 11.93
C ALA A 227 15.00 -10.95 10.63
N LEU A 228 14.50 -12.17 10.44
CA LEU A 228 13.66 -12.56 9.32
C LEU A 228 12.44 -13.34 9.84
N PRO A 229 11.24 -13.22 9.22
CA PRO A 229 10.99 -12.47 8.00
C PRO A 229 11.10 -10.96 8.17
N ALA A 230 11.48 -10.30 7.09
CA ALA A 230 11.60 -8.85 6.99
C ALA A 230 10.78 -8.38 5.79
N GLU A 231 10.15 -7.21 5.89
CA GLU A 231 9.19 -6.74 4.89
C GLU A 231 9.48 -5.32 4.42
N PHE A 232 9.54 -5.15 3.10
CA PHE A 232 9.44 -3.84 2.46
C PHE A 232 7.97 -3.52 2.23
N GLN A 233 7.47 -2.49 2.92
CA GLN A 233 6.05 -2.16 2.93
C GLN A 233 5.78 -0.86 2.17
N ILE A 234 4.71 -0.84 1.39
CA ILE A 234 4.31 0.29 0.55
C ILE A 234 2.84 0.63 0.84
N ASP A 235 2.58 1.86 1.28
CA ASP A 235 1.25 2.41 1.62
C ASP A 235 0.46 2.77 0.36
N TYR A 236 1.13 3.37 -0.61
CA TYR A 236 0.52 3.64 -1.91
C TYR A 236 1.56 3.71 -3.03
N LEU A 237 1.10 3.53 -4.26
CA LEU A 237 1.85 3.75 -5.49
C LEU A 237 1.03 4.60 -6.46
N ARG A 238 1.66 5.59 -7.06
CA ARG A 238 1.11 6.40 -8.14
C ARG A 238 2.10 6.51 -9.28
N ILE A 239 1.60 6.36 -10.49
CA ILE A 239 2.37 6.45 -11.71
C ILE A 239 1.71 7.45 -12.64
N TRP A 240 2.51 8.40 -13.11
CA TRP A 240 2.12 9.35 -14.16
C TRP A 240 3.04 9.23 -15.36
N SER A 241 2.50 9.54 -16.53
CA SER A 241 3.23 9.70 -17.78
C SER A 241 3.61 11.16 -18.00
N PHE A 242 4.71 11.38 -18.72
CA PHE A 242 5.16 12.72 -19.04
C PHE A 242 4.19 13.37 -20.05
N ALA A 243 3.63 14.52 -19.67
CA ALA A 243 2.64 15.26 -20.44
C ALA A 243 2.95 16.78 -20.36
N PRO A 244 4.00 17.28 -21.05
CA PRO A 244 4.54 18.62 -20.84
C PRO A 244 3.58 19.76 -21.17
N ASN A 245 2.54 19.49 -21.96
CA ASN A 245 1.52 20.46 -22.35
C ASN A 245 0.30 20.45 -21.42
N ASP A 246 0.23 19.49 -20.48
CA ASP A 246 -0.82 19.46 -19.48
C ASP A 246 -0.44 20.41 -18.34
N SER A 247 -1.18 21.51 -18.25
CA SER A 247 -1.19 22.32 -17.03
C SER A 247 -1.96 21.55 -15.97
N ALA A 248 -1.49 21.59 -14.71
CA ALA A 248 -2.22 20.95 -13.61
C ALA A 248 -3.68 21.42 -13.65
N PRO A 249 -4.66 20.52 -13.50
CA PRO A 249 -6.04 20.92 -13.41
C PRO A 249 -6.17 21.99 -12.31
N PRO A 250 -6.98 23.05 -12.49
CA PRO A 250 -7.23 23.99 -11.41
C PRO A 250 -7.65 23.19 -10.17
N ALA A 251 -7.03 23.48 -9.02
CA ALA A 251 -7.32 22.82 -7.75
C ALA A 251 -8.84 22.64 -7.64
N PRO A 252 -9.34 21.45 -7.23
CA PRO A 252 -10.77 21.18 -7.25
C PRO A 252 -11.48 22.35 -6.59
N VAL A 253 -12.25 23.10 -7.39
CA VAL A 253 -13.11 24.14 -6.86
C VAL A 253 -14.05 23.36 -5.96
N VAL A 254 -13.89 23.52 -4.64
CA VAL A 254 -14.88 23.06 -3.68
C VAL A 254 -16.12 23.88 -3.96
N ARG A 255 -16.92 23.43 -4.93
CA ARG A 255 -18.28 23.89 -5.09
C ARG A 255 -18.99 23.27 -3.90
N PRO A 256 -19.53 24.06 -2.95
CA PRO A 256 -20.41 23.50 -1.95
C PRO A 256 -21.51 22.76 -2.71
N SER A 257 -21.53 21.43 -2.59
CA SER A 257 -22.61 20.65 -3.14
C SER A 257 -23.85 21.09 -2.39
N THR A 258 -24.85 21.61 -3.11
CA THR A 258 -26.14 22.06 -2.57
C THR A 258 -27.00 20.91 -2.01
N VAL A 259 -26.40 19.75 -1.74
CA VAL A 259 -27.03 18.60 -1.10
C VAL A 259 -26.94 18.67 0.43
N ASP A 260 -26.07 19.52 0.99
CA ASP A 260 -25.93 19.69 2.46
C ASP A 260 -26.74 20.85 3.07
N ALA A 261 -27.68 21.45 2.33
CA ALA A 261 -28.61 22.43 2.90
C ALA A 261 -29.74 21.79 3.73
N ALA A 262 -29.46 20.69 4.46
CA ALA A 262 -30.33 20.15 5.50
C ALA A 262 -29.59 19.12 6.40
N ALA A 263 -28.45 19.49 7.00
CA ALA A 263 -27.92 18.75 8.15
C ALA A 263 -27.68 19.72 9.32
N PRO A 264 -28.26 19.47 10.52
CA PRO A 264 -28.06 20.35 11.66
C PRO A 264 -26.61 20.25 12.15
N ALA A 265 -26.04 21.41 12.49
CA ALA A 265 -24.70 21.51 13.06
C ALA A 265 -24.59 20.67 14.35
N PHE A 266 -23.68 19.70 14.37
CA PHE A 266 -23.28 19.04 15.61
C PHE A 266 -22.23 19.88 16.34
N PRO A 267 -22.33 20.04 17.67
CA PRO A 267 -21.32 20.73 18.47
C PRO A 267 -20.05 19.87 18.64
N PRO A 268 -18.90 20.47 19.00
CA PRO A 268 -17.63 19.76 19.08
C PRO A 268 -17.64 18.67 20.17
N LEU A 269 -17.13 17.48 19.82
CA LEU A 269 -17.06 16.31 20.68
C LEU A 269 -15.94 16.44 21.73
N ASN A 270 -16.33 16.50 23.01
CA ASN A 270 -15.42 16.37 24.16
C ASN A 270 -14.97 14.91 24.38
N ARG A 271 -13.68 14.73 24.65
CA ARG A 271 -12.97 13.44 24.82
C ARG A 271 -13.36 12.67 26.11
N HIS A 272 -14.56 12.11 26.23
CA HIS A 272 -14.86 11.18 27.36
C HIS A 272 -15.79 9.99 27.03
N TRP A 273 -16.16 9.77 25.76
CA TRP A 273 -17.23 8.81 25.42
C TRP A 273 -16.85 7.32 25.41
N SER A 274 -15.57 6.96 25.56
CA SER A 274 -15.12 5.55 25.49
C SER A 274 -15.60 4.69 26.68
N LEU A 275 -16.02 5.30 27.80
CA LEU A 275 -16.51 4.56 28.97
C LEU A 275 -17.99 4.15 28.86
N TRP A 276 -18.81 4.83 28.04
CA TRP A 276 -20.25 4.55 27.95
C TRP A 276 -20.59 3.42 26.97
N LEU A 277 -19.77 3.20 25.93
CA LEU A 277 -19.97 2.09 25.00
C LEU A 277 -19.73 0.72 25.66
N ALA A 278 -18.73 0.63 26.55
CA ALA A 278 -18.47 -0.58 27.30
C ALA A 278 -19.63 -0.90 28.27
N VAL A 279 -20.19 0.11 28.94
CA VAL A 279 -21.34 -0.06 29.84
C VAL A 279 -22.60 -0.45 29.07
N ALA A 280 -22.86 0.17 27.91
CA ALA A 280 -24.02 -0.17 27.08
C ALA A 280 -23.96 -1.63 26.57
N ALA A 281 -22.78 -2.12 26.18
CA ALA A 281 -22.61 -3.50 25.71
C ALA A 281 -22.83 -4.56 26.80
N VAL A 282 -22.44 -4.25 28.05
CA VAL A 282 -22.66 -5.16 29.20
C VAL A 282 -24.15 -5.23 29.58
N VAL A 283 -24.87 -4.11 29.51
CA VAL A 283 -26.30 -4.05 29.84
C VAL A 283 -27.15 -4.80 28.80
N THR A 284 -26.83 -4.71 27.50
CA THR A 284 -27.52 -5.49 26.47
C THR A 284 -27.27 -6.99 26.58
N ALA A 285 -26.05 -7.41 26.91
CA ALA A 285 -25.76 -8.83 27.14
C ALA A 285 -26.54 -9.40 28.34
N ALA A 286 -26.68 -8.64 29.42
CA ALA A 286 -27.43 -9.05 30.62
C ALA A 286 -28.95 -9.18 30.35
N LEU A 287 -29.54 -8.24 29.60
CA LEU A 287 -30.96 -8.27 29.24
C LEU A 287 -31.30 -9.43 28.29
N ALA A 288 -30.41 -9.76 27.35
CA ALA A 288 -30.58 -10.89 26.46
C ALA A 288 -30.55 -12.23 27.23
N LEU A 289 -29.66 -12.38 28.22
CA LEU A 289 -29.60 -13.56 29.06
C LEU A 289 -30.86 -13.72 29.92
N PHE A 290 -31.38 -12.62 30.47
CA PHE A 290 -32.58 -12.63 31.30
C PHE A 290 -33.84 -13.01 30.50
N ALA A 291 -33.97 -12.51 29.27
CA ALA A 291 -35.07 -12.87 28.37
C ALA A 291 -35.02 -14.36 27.96
N PHE A 292 -33.82 -14.90 27.73
CA PHE A 292 -33.63 -16.32 27.39
C PHE A 292 -34.07 -17.26 28.54
N VAL A 293 -33.72 -16.92 29.79
CA VAL A 293 -34.10 -17.72 30.97
C VAL A 293 -35.61 -17.72 31.20
N ILE A 294 -36.29 -16.57 31.04
CA ILE A 294 -37.75 -16.48 31.16
C ILE A 294 -38.45 -17.31 30.07
N HIS A 295 -37.89 -17.35 28.85
CA HIS A 295 -38.48 -18.14 27.77
C HIS A 295 -38.40 -19.65 28.04
N LYS A 296 -37.28 -20.13 28.62
CA LYS A 296 -37.05 -21.55 28.88
C LYS A 296 -37.79 -22.10 30.11
N THR A 297 -38.24 -21.24 31.02
CA THR A 297 -38.84 -21.63 32.32
C THR A 297 -40.36 -21.55 32.34
N ARG A 298 -41.02 -21.21 31.22
CA ARG A 298 -42.49 -21.20 31.17
C ARG A 298 -43.05 -22.63 31.18
N PRO A 299 -43.90 -22.99 32.17
CA PRO A 299 -44.50 -24.32 32.22
C PRO A 299 -45.51 -24.51 31.08
N HIS A 300 -45.45 -25.67 30.41
CA HIS A 300 -46.42 -26.07 29.39
C HIS A 300 -47.82 -26.21 30.01
N ARG A 301 -48.78 -25.44 29.50
CA ARG A 301 -50.20 -25.66 29.81
C ARG A 301 -50.69 -26.93 29.10
N PRO A 302 -51.35 -27.87 29.79
CA PRO A 302 -52.00 -28.99 29.13
C PRO A 302 -53.25 -28.53 28.36
N PRO A 303 -53.61 -29.22 27.26
CA PRO A 303 -54.77 -28.88 26.45
C PRO A 303 -56.09 -29.13 27.21
N SER A 304 -57.05 -28.23 27.01
CA SER A 304 -58.40 -28.28 27.59
C SER A 304 -59.22 -29.41 26.97
N SER A 305 -59.77 -30.29 27.80
CA SER A 305 -60.75 -31.30 27.40
C SER A 305 -62.10 -30.64 27.11
N HIS A 306 -62.60 -30.82 25.89
CA HIS A 306 -64.01 -30.60 25.55
C HIS A 306 -64.83 -31.79 26.05
N ARG A 307 -65.89 -31.52 26.84
CA ARG A 307 -67.02 -32.43 27.09
C ARG A 307 -68.23 -31.93 26.30
N ALA A 308 -68.67 -32.76 25.35
CA ALA A 308 -70.04 -33.14 24.99
C ALA A 308 -70.00 -33.68 23.56
#